data_AF-A0A4S2HMB2-F1
#
_entry.id   AF-A0A4S2HMB2-F1
#
_cell.length_a   1.000
_cell.length_b   1.000
_cell.length_c   1.000
_cell.angle_alpha   90.00
_cell.angle_beta   90.00
_cell.angle_gamma   90.00
#
_symmetry.space_group_name_H-M   'P 1'
#
loop_
_entity.id
_entity.type
_entity.pdbx_description
1 polymer ?
#
loop_
_entity_poly.entity_id
_entity_poly.type
_entity_poly.pdbx_seq_one_letter_code
_entity_poly.pdbx_strand_id
1 'polypeptide(L)'
;MQGITPESQAYMGSIVSEAFMEFDKHTLMPFYQKMNDAIRTESGRALATGGNIYCSANFTSGIGRVKGPDGNPEPRQIYAPHGYDSVVDSDNYENFSQENVVALFADKRTTQERLQMPVIVGEWGAFPSKDFSNRLIDQMNEILESYLWSSAYWQYLPGMEEDKNYSALKRAYPAWTDGVLKSYHYDRQKKQFQVSWTGKEVICYLPFMDYQFIGNGVLKTETVKKQQDSVYVKITSEQAGEMSVVIRNK
;
A
#
# COMPACT_ATOMS: atom_id res chain seq x y z
N MET A 1 28.24 -17.78 -26.46
CA MET A 1 27.01 -18.19 -25.76
C MET A 1 25.85 -17.50 -26.44
N GLN A 2 24.95 -18.22 -27.10
CA GLN A 2 23.66 -17.64 -27.45
C GLN A 2 22.96 -17.33 -26.12
N GLY A 3 22.61 -16.06 -25.90
CA GLY A 3 21.87 -15.64 -24.72
C GLY A 3 20.51 -16.32 -24.66
N ILE A 4 19.88 -16.30 -23.49
CA ILE A 4 18.51 -16.80 -23.31
C ILE A 4 17.59 -16.00 -24.24
N THR A 5 16.84 -16.66 -25.12
CA THR A 5 15.92 -15.98 -26.03
C THR A 5 14.66 -15.50 -25.28
N PRO A 6 13.96 -14.47 -25.76
CA PRO A 6 12.68 -14.04 -25.17
C PRO A 6 11.65 -15.18 -25.08
N GLU A 7 11.60 -16.08 -26.08
CA GLU A 7 10.71 -17.24 -26.07
C GLU A 7 11.08 -18.23 -24.96
N SER A 8 12.38 -18.46 -24.75
CA SER A 8 12.87 -19.33 -23.68
C SER A 8 12.58 -18.74 -22.30
N GLN A 9 12.70 -17.42 -22.15
CA GLN A 9 12.32 -16.71 -20.92
C GLN A 9 10.82 -16.81 -20.65
N ALA A 10 9.99 -16.60 -21.67
CA ALA A 10 8.54 -16.70 -21.55
C ALA A 10 8.09 -18.13 -21.18
N TYR A 11 8.69 -19.14 -21.81
CA TYR A 11 8.40 -20.54 -21.49
C TYR A 11 8.81 -20.92 -20.06
N MET A 12 10.00 -20.50 -19.61
CA MET A 12 10.39 -20.71 -18.22
C MET A 12 9.44 -19.98 -17.27
N GLY A 13 9.06 -18.75 -17.61
CA GLY A 13 8.09 -17.95 -16.86
C GLY A 13 6.74 -18.66 -16.71
N SER A 14 6.25 -19.33 -17.75
CA SER A 14 4.97 -20.06 -17.67
C SER A 14 5.04 -21.28 -16.74
N ILE A 15 6.13 -22.04 -16.79
CA ILE A 15 6.35 -23.19 -15.89
C ILE A 15 6.40 -22.72 -14.43
N VAL A 16 7.17 -21.66 -14.14
CA VAL A 16 7.29 -21.11 -12.79
C VAL A 16 5.94 -20.59 -12.29
N SER A 17 5.22 -19.84 -13.13
CA SER A 17 3.89 -19.31 -12.81
C SER A 17 2.90 -20.43 -12.45
N GLU A 18 2.87 -21.51 -13.24
CA GLU A 18 2.00 -22.67 -12.97
C GLU A 18 2.35 -23.35 -11.65
N ALA A 19 3.64 -23.58 -11.37
CA ALA A 19 4.07 -24.19 -10.12
C ALA A 19 3.66 -23.36 -8.88
N PHE A 20 3.79 -22.03 -8.95
CA PHE A 20 3.37 -21.15 -7.86
C PHE A 20 1.86 -21.03 -7.70
N MET A 21 1.12 -21.04 -8.81
CA MET A 21 -0.33 -21.11 -8.80
C MET A 21 -0.82 -22.35 -8.06
N GLU A 22 -0.23 -23.52 -8.36
CA GLU A 22 -0.58 -24.78 -7.72
C GLU A 22 -0.16 -24.81 -6.24
N PHE A 23 1.02 -24.29 -5.91
CA PHE A 23 1.46 -24.14 -4.52
C PHE A 23 0.48 -23.27 -3.71
N ASP A 24 0.10 -22.10 -4.24
CA ASP A 24 -0.84 -21.20 -3.59
C ASP A 24 -2.17 -21.92 -3.30
N LYS A 25 -2.75 -22.58 -4.32
CA LYS A 25 -4.07 -23.24 -4.19
C LYS A 25 -4.05 -24.46 -3.28
N HIS A 26 -3.04 -25.30 -3.41
CA HIS A 26 -3.08 -26.66 -2.85
C HIS A 26 -2.20 -26.83 -1.60
N THR A 27 -1.31 -25.88 -1.33
CA THR A 27 -0.47 -25.91 -0.12
C THR A 27 -0.76 -24.70 0.77
N LEU A 28 -0.65 -23.49 0.21
CA LEU A 28 -0.74 -22.25 1.01
C LEU A 28 -2.17 -21.97 1.49
N MET A 29 -3.18 -22.11 0.63
CA MET A 29 -4.57 -21.85 1.01
C MET A 29 -5.11 -22.85 2.07
N PRO A 30 -4.84 -24.17 1.99
CA PRO A 30 -5.18 -25.08 3.08
C PRO A 30 -4.47 -24.75 4.39
N PHE A 31 -3.23 -24.26 4.34
CA PHE A 31 -2.54 -23.77 5.53
C PHE A 31 -3.24 -22.54 6.12
N TYR A 32 -3.58 -21.54 5.31
CA TYR A 32 -4.33 -20.37 5.78
C TYR A 32 -5.71 -20.72 6.31
N GLN A 33 -6.40 -21.72 5.75
CA GLN A 33 -7.67 -22.19 6.28
C GLN A 33 -7.50 -22.74 7.71
N LYS A 34 -6.51 -23.61 7.92
CA LYS A 34 -6.20 -24.15 9.26
C LYS A 34 -5.85 -23.04 10.25
N MET A 35 -5.08 -22.04 9.82
CA MET A 35 -4.79 -20.86 10.64
C MET A 35 -6.05 -20.08 10.99
N ASN A 36 -6.93 -19.83 10.02
CA ASN A 36 -8.19 -19.13 10.26
C ASN A 36 -9.05 -19.88 11.27
N ASP A 37 -9.22 -21.19 11.09
CA ASP A 37 -10.04 -22.02 11.98
C ASP A 37 -9.51 -21.95 13.43
N ALA A 38 -8.19 -22.06 13.61
CA ALA A 38 -7.57 -21.94 14.92
C ALA A 38 -7.71 -20.53 15.51
N ILE A 39 -7.35 -19.49 14.76
CA ILE A 39 -7.36 -18.09 15.25
C ILE A 39 -8.77 -17.62 15.59
N ARG A 40 -9.79 -18.04 14.82
CA ARG A 40 -11.18 -17.59 15.02
C ARG A 40 -11.80 -18.06 16.33
N THR A 41 -11.27 -19.13 16.91
CA THR A 41 -11.68 -19.57 18.25
C THR A 41 -11.17 -18.63 19.36
N GLU A 42 -10.07 -17.91 19.13
CA GLU A 42 -9.38 -17.11 20.12
C GLU A 42 -9.44 -15.58 19.85
N SER A 43 -9.71 -15.18 18.61
CA SER A 43 -9.55 -13.80 18.18
C SER A 43 -10.46 -13.41 17.02
N GLY A 44 -11.10 -12.25 17.19
CA GLY A 44 -11.86 -11.58 16.14
C GLY A 44 -11.05 -10.66 15.23
N ARG A 45 -9.72 -10.61 15.36
CA ARG A 45 -8.86 -9.74 14.53
C ARG A 45 -8.76 -10.24 13.09
N ALA A 46 -8.54 -9.32 12.16
CA ALA A 46 -8.35 -9.68 10.76
C ALA A 46 -7.12 -10.55 10.54
N LEU A 47 -7.22 -11.51 9.61
CA LEU A 47 -6.11 -12.36 9.17
C LEU A 47 -5.51 -11.77 7.90
N ALA A 48 -4.24 -11.37 7.95
CA ALA A 48 -3.49 -10.94 6.78
C ALA A 48 -2.88 -12.16 6.08
N THR A 49 -3.13 -12.30 4.78
CA THR A 49 -2.64 -13.41 3.97
C THR A 49 -1.93 -12.88 2.72
N GLY A 50 -0.67 -13.24 2.53
CA GLY A 50 0.10 -12.96 1.32
C GLY A 50 0.09 -14.12 0.33
N GLY A 51 0.50 -13.86 -0.91
CA GLY A 51 0.81 -14.90 -1.90
C GLY A 51 2.12 -15.63 -1.57
N ASN A 52 2.55 -16.52 -2.47
CA ASN A 52 3.89 -17.10 -2.42
C ASN A 52 5.02 -16.05 -2.42
N ILE A 53 6.23 -16.52 -2.12
CA ILE A 53 7.43 -15.71 -1.86
C ILE A 53 7.92 -14.87 -3.05
N TYR A 54 7.46 -15.14 -4.28
CA TYR A 54 7.88 -14.39 -5.48
C TYR A 54 7.17 -13.03 -5.55
N CYS A 55 7.62 -12.12 -4.69
CA CYS A 55 7.12 -10.75 -4.57
C CYS A 55 7.74 -9.77 -5.58
N SER A 56 8.81 -10.15 -6.27
CA SER A 56 9.51 -9.31 -7.26
C SER A 56 9.27 -9.71 -8.71
N ALA A 57 8.27 -10.58 -8.97
CA ALA A 57 7.92 -11.04 -10.30
C ALA A 57 6.40 -11.04 -10.54
N ASN A 58 6.04 -10.85 -11.81
CA ASN A 58 4.65 -10.79 -12.26
C ASN A 58 4.11 -12.20 -12.51
N PHE A 59 3.96 -12.97 -11.44
CA PHE A 59 3.24 -14.24 -11.47
C PHE A 59 1.86 -14.07 -10.87
N THR A 60 0.85 -14.57 -11.57
CA THR A 60 -0.52 -14.57 -11.07
C THR A 60 -0.58 -15.43 -9.81
N SER A 61 -1.09 -14.87 -8.72
CA SER A 61 -1.23 -15.63 -7.48
C SER A 61 -2.48 -16.51 -7.48
N GLY A 62 -2.34 -17.73 -6.98
CA GLY A 62 -3.42 -18.69 -6.78
C GLY A 62 -4.16 -18.54 -5.46
N ILE A 63 -3.85 -17.52 -4.66
CA ILE A 63 -4.54 -17.29 -3.40
C ILE A 63 -6.04 -17.06 -3.61
N GLY A 64 -6.80 -17.46 -2.61
CA GLY A 64 -8.24 -17.32 -2.52
C GLY A 64 -8.67 -16.76 -1.18
N ARG A 65 -9.97 -16.85 -0.93
CA ARG A 65 -10.56 -16.50 0.36
C ARG A 65 -10.68 -17.75 1.23
N VAL A 66 -10.25 -17.66 2.48
CA VAL A 66 -10.55 -18.70 3.48
C VAL A 66 -12.03 -18.64 3.85
N LYS A 67 -12.56 -19.73 4.38
CA LYS A 67 -13.96 -19.84 4.82
C LYS A 67 -14.06 -19.58 6.32
N GLY A 68 -15.13 -18.90 6.71
CA GLY A 68 -15.56 -18.80 8.10
C GLY A 68 -16.28 -20.08 8.58
N PRO A 69 -16.69 -20.11 9.86
CA PRO A 69 -17.40 -21.27 10.45
C PRO A 69 -18.73 -21.63 9.76
N ASP A 70 -19.36 -20.67 9.10
CA ASP A 70 -20.60 -20.84 8.33
C ASP A 70 -20.36 -21.35 6.90
N GLY A 71 -19.10 -21.58 6.53
CA GLY A 71 -18.69 -22.01 5.19
C GLY A 71 -18.63 -20.88 4.14
N ASN A 72 -19.06 -19.67 4.49
CA ASN A 72 -18.95 -18.49 3.63
C ASN A 72 -17.54 -17.92 3.65
N PRO A 73 -17.13 -17.11 2.65
CA PRO A 73 -15.83 -16.44 2.69
C PRO A 73 -15.67 -15.57 3.94
N GLU A 74 -14.54 -15.72 4.64
CA GLU A 74 -14.25 -14.96 5.86
C GLU A 74 -14.25 -13.44 5.57
N PRO A 75 -15.06 -12.64 6.28
CA PRO A 75 -15.14 -11.20 6.06
C PRO A 75 -13.91 -10.45 6.57
N ARG A 76 -13.16 -11.02 7.54
CA ARG A 76 -11.98 -10.37 8.16
C ARG A 76 -10.68 -10.99 7.64
N GLN A 77 -10.54 -11.05 6.33
CA GLN A 77 -9.29 -11.40 5.65
C GLN A 77 -8.74 -10.17 4.92
N ILE A 78 -7.43 -9.95 4.99
CA ILE A 78 -6.72 -8.87 4.31
C ILE A 78 -5.73 -9.48 3.33
N TYR A 79 -5.69 -8.97 2.10
CA TYR A 79 -4.66 -9.37 1.13
C TYR A 79 -3.38 -8.58 1.42
N ALA A 80 -2.28 -9.29 1.67
CA ALA A 80 -1.02 -8.69 2.05
C ALA A 80 0.14 -9.05 1.11
N PRO A 81 0.15 -8.53 -0.13
CA PRO A 81 1.27 -8.74 -1.05
C PRO A 81 2.49 -7.94 -0.59
N HIS A 82 3.68 -8.41 -0.99
CA HIS A 82 4.90 -7.60 -0.99
C HIS A 82 5.17 -7.15 -2.42
N GLY A 83 5.97 -6.09 -2.59
CA GLY A 83 6.37 -5.63 -3.91
C GLY A 83 7.75 -4.98 -3.92
N TYR A 84 8.66 -5.59 -4.67
CA TYR A 84 10.01 -5.11 -4.89
C TYR A 84 10.37 -5.20 -6.37
N ASP A 85 11.28 -4.33 -6.83
CA ASP A 85 11.91 -4.57 -8.13
C ASP A 85 12.85 -5.78 -8.05
N SER A 86 13.10 -6.42 -9.19
CA SER A 86 14.01 -7.57 -9.31
C SER A 86 15.45 -7.31 -8.84
N VAL A 87 15.91 -6.06 -8.80
CA VAL A 87 17.28 -5.70 -8.37
C VAL A 87 17.42 -5.43 -6.87
N VAL A 88 16.34 -5.59 -6.10
CA VAL A 88 16.39 -5.44 -4.63
C VAL A 88 17.45 -6.38 -4.04
N ASP A 89 18.17 -5.90 -3.02
CA ASP A 89 19.28 -6.61 -2.36
C ASP A 89 20.45 -7.01 -3.30
N SER A 90 20.52 -6.44 -4.50
CA SER A 90 21.65 -6.61 -5.41
C SER A 90 22.53 -5.37 -5.48
N ASP A 91 23.78 -5.55 -5.87
CA ASP A 91 24.72 -4.44 -6.13
C ASP A 91 24.35 -3.63 -7.39
N ASN A 92 23.38 -4.09 -8.18
CA ASN A 92 23.01 -3.54 -9.50
C ASN A 92 21.80 -2.60 -9.44
N TYR A 93 21.65 -1.84 -8.34
CA TYR A 93 20.47 -0.97 -8.09
C TYR A 93 20.29 0.13 -9.14
N GLU A 94 21.32 0.45 -9.92
CA GLU A 94 21.23 1.32 -11.08
C GLU A 94 20.29 0.80 -12.17
N ASN A 95 20.00 -0.51 -12.18
CA ASN A 95 19.06 -1.15 -13.09
C ASN A 95 17.63 -1.22 -12.53
N PHE A 96 17.35 -0.55 -11.41
CA PHE A 96 16.00 -0.50 -10.83
C PHE A 96 14.99 0.02 -11.87
N SER A 97 13.95 -0.77 -12.12
CA SER A 97 12.92 -0.42 -13.09
C SER A 97 11.62 0.03 -12.41
N GLN A 98 11.39 1.34 -12.47
CA GLN A 98 10.14 1.95 -12.03
C GLN A 98 8.92 1.38 -12.79
N GLU A 99 9.08 1.03 -14.07
CA GLU A 99 8.03 0.46 -14.91
C GLU A 99 7.68 -0.96 -14.48
N ASN A 100 8.67 -1.78 -14.13
CA ASN A 100 8.45 -3.14 -13.62
C ASN A 100 7.64 -3.11 -12.33
N VAL A 101 7.96 -2.17 -11.42
CA VAL A 101 7.21 -1.98 -10.18
C VAL A 101 5.77 -1.58 -10.46
N VAL A 102 5.50 -0.66 -11.40
CA VAL A 102 4.13 -0.31 -11.79
C VAL A 102 3.36 -1.54 -12.30
N ALA A 103 3.97 -2.33 -13.20
CA ALA A 103 3.35 -3.53 -13.74
C ALA A 103 3.08 -4.59 -12.65
N LEU A 104 4.02 -4.76 -11.71
CA LEU A 104 3.90 -5.66 -10.57
C LEU A 104 2.71 -5.29 -9.69
N PHE A 105 2.59 -4.02 -9.31
CA PHE A 105 1.49 -3.56 -8.46
C PHE A 105 0.13 -3.60 -9.18
N ALA A 106 0.10 -3.42 -10.51
CA ALA A 106 -1.12 -3.62 -11.30
C ALA A 106 -1.59 -5.10 -11.31
N ASP A 107 -0.67 -6.07 -11.36
CA ASP A 107 -1.00 -7.49 -11.19
C ASP A 107 -1.56 -7.78 -9.78
N LYS A 108 -0.96 -7.19 -8.74
CA LYS A 108 -1.51 -7.31 -7.37
C LYS A 108 -2.88 -6.67 -7.27
N ARG A 109 -3.14 -5.58 -7.99
CA ARG A 109 -4.47 -4.94 -8.04
C ARG A 109 -5.50 -5.84 -8.68
N THR A 110 -5.15 -6.50 -9.78
CA THR A 110 -6.02 -7.51 -10.43
C THR A 110 -6.37 -8.64 -9.46
N THR A 111 -5.38 -9.10 -8.68
CA THR A 111 -5.61 -10.10 -7.64
C THR A 111 -6.55 -9.59 -6.54
N GLN A 112 -6.36 -8.36 -6.05
CA GLN A 112 -7.29 -7.75 -5.08
C GLN A 112 -8.72 -7.72 -5.61
N GLU A 113 -8.93 -7.25 -6.85
CA GLU A 113 -10.26 -7.12 -7.43
C GLU A 113 -10.96 -8.47 -7.55
N ARG A 114 -10.23 -9.51 -7.95
CA ARG A 114 -10.70 -10.90 -7.96
C ARG A 114 -11.10 -11.39 -6.55
N LEU A 115 -10.33 -11.02 -5.54
CA LEU A 115 -10.57 -11.44 -4.15
C LEU A 115 -11.63 -10.62 -3.43
N GLN A 116 -11.90 -9.39 -3.88
CA GLN A 116 -12.77 -8.43 -3.20
C GLN A 116 -12.37 -8.20 -1.73
N MET A 117 -11.06 -8.09 -1.48
CA MET A 117 -10.48 -7.91 -0.15
C MET A 117 -9.78 -6.56 0.00
N PRO A 118 -9.73 -6.00 1.22
CA PRO A 118 -8.84 -4.87 1.51
C PRO A 118 -7.36 -5.29 1.39
N VAL A 119 -6.49 -4.31 1.13
CA VAL A 119 -5.04 -4.55 0.97
C VAL A 119 -4.24 -3.77 2.02
N ILE A 120 -3.26 -4.46 2.58
CA ILE A 120 -2.11 -3.82 3.23
C ILE A 120 -0.88 -4.37 2.51
N VAL A 121 -0.14 -3.54 1.79
CA VAL A 121 1.14 -3.97 1.20
C VAL A 121 2.09 -4.29 2.35
N GLY A 122 2.35 -5.57 2.56
CA GLY A 122 3.05 -6.08 3.74
C GLY A 122 4.48 -5.55 3.80
N GLU A 123 5.14 -5.47 2.65
CA GLU A 123 6.46 -4.90 2.51
C GLU A 123 6.67 -4.30 1.12
N TRP A 124 7.44 -3.23 1.06
CA TRP A 124 7.95 -2.60 -0.15
C TRP A 124 9.15 -1.72 0.19
N GLY A 125 9.91 -1.33 -0.83
CA GLY A 125 11.05 -0.42 -0.66
C GLY A 125 12.38 -1.15 -0.63
N ALA A 126 13.02 -1.22 0.54
CA ALA A 126 14.41 -1.65 0.71
C ALA A 126 15.39 -0.84 -0.16
N PHE A 127 15.13 0.46 -0.29
CA PHE A 127 15.97 1.36 -1.07
C PHE A 127 17.29 1.61 -0.33
N PRO A 128 18.45 1.60 -1.02
CA PRO A 128 19.70 2.04 -0.42
C PRO A 128 19.62 3.53 -0.09
N SER A 129 20.37 4.01 0.90
CA SER A 129 20.45 5.46 1.16
C SER A 129 21.30 6.14 0.09
N LYS A 130 20.65 6.75 -0.91
CA LYS A 130 21.27 7.45 -2.05
C LYS A 130 20.37 8.62 -2.49
N ASP A 131 20.92 9.55 -3.25
CA ASP A 131 20.20 10.78 -3.68
C ASP A 131 18.88 10.52 -4.43
N PHE A 132 18.77 9.38 -5.13
CA PHE A 132 17.58 9.02 -5.89
C PHE A 132 16.45 8.41 -5.04
N SER A 133 16.72 8.02 -3.79
CA SER A 133 15.81 7.16 -3.01
C SER A 133 14.46 7.81 -2.75
N ASN A 134 14.42 9.11 -2.46
CA ASN A 134 13.15 9.83 -2.34
C ASN A 134 12.30 9.77 -3.61
N ARG A 135 12.91 9.76 -4.81
CA ARG A 135 12.16 9.67 -6.07
C ARG A 135 11.45 8.32 -6.17
N LEU A 136 12.13 7.25 -5.79
CA LEU A 136 11.53 5.90 -5.81
C LEU A 136 10.44 5.76 -4.73
N ILE A 137 10.63 6.38 -3.57
CA ILE A 137 9.62 6.43 -2.50
C ILE A 137 8.40 7.26 -2.95
N ASP A 138 8.61 8.42 -3.58
CA ASP A 138 7.53 9.26 -4.13
C ASP A 138 6.71 8.45 -5.16
N GLN A 139 7.37 7.73 -6.08
CA GLN A 139 6.69 6.87 -7.06
C GLN A 139 5.87 5.75 -6.38
N MET A 140 6.42 5.09 -5.37
CA MET A 140 5.70 4.07 -4.63
C MET A 140 4.49 4.64 -3.88
N ASN A 141 4.63 5.84 -3.30
CA ASN A 141 3.51 6.53 -2.66
C ASN A 141 2.39 6.83 -3.67
N GLU A 142 2.72 7.24 -4.91
CA GLU A 142 1.72 7.46 -5.96
C GLU A 142 0.94 6.18 -6.31
N ILE A 143 1.62 5.02 -6.38
CA ILE A 143 0.96 3.73 -6.60
C ILE A 143 -0.02 3.43 -5.45
N LEU A 144 0.45 3.53 -4.21
CA LEU A 144 -0.35 3.27 -3.01
C LEU A 144 -1.57 4.20 -2.92
N GLU A 145 -1.37 5.48 -3.23
CA GLU A 145 -2.41 6.52 -3.30
C GLU A 145 -3.46 6.20 -4.36
N SER A 146 -3.02 5.77 -5.55
CA SER A 146 -3.93 5.46 -6.67
C SER A 146 -4.85 4.27 -6.36
N TYR A 147 -4.38 3.31 -5.57
CA TYR A 147 -5.16 2.13 -5.17
C TYR A 147 -5.81 2.24 -3.80
N LEU A 148 -5.57 3.35 -3.07
CA LEU A 148 -6.02 3.57 -1.69
C LEU A 148 -5.56 2.46 -0.74
N TRP A 149 -4.33 1.99 -0.93
CA TRP A 149 -3.75 0.89 -0.15
C TRP A 149 -2.98 1.39 1.06
N SER A 150 -3.16 0.69 2.18
CA SER A 150 -2.26 0.80 3.33
C SER A 150 -0.96 0.05 3.05
N SER A 151 0.12 0.35 3.78
CA SER A 151 1.39 -0.34 3.59
C SER A 151 2.31 -0.28 4.80
N ALA A 152 3.32 -1.14 4.80
CA ALA A 152 4.48 -1.04 5.66
C ALA A 152 5.77 -1.00 4.81
N TYR A 153 6.63 -0.02 5.07
CA TYR A 153 7.91 0.12 4.39
C TYR A 153 8.95 -0.82 5.01
N TRP A 154 9.69 -1.54 4.16
CA TRP A 154 10.83 -2.35 4.58
C TRP A 154 12.13 -1.57 4.35
N GLN A 155 12.92 -1.27 5.37
CA GLN A 155 12.65 -1.44 6.79
C GLN A 155 13.07 -0.19 7.55
N TYR A 156 12.55 -0.04 8.76
CA TYR A 156 13.06 0.97 9.67
C TYR A 156 14.44 0.55 10.20
N LEU A 157 15.41 1.44 10.08
CA LEU A 157 16.72 1.36 10.72
C LEU A 157 16.92 2.64 11.55
N PRO A 158 17.50 2.55 12.76
CA PRO A 158 17.80 3.74 13.56
C PRO A 158 18.62 4.77 12.79
N GLY A 159 18.25 6.05 12.88
CA GLY A 159 18.88 7.15 12.15
C GLY A 159 18.25 7.46 10.79
N MET A 160 17.37 6.61 10.25
CA MET A 160 16.66 6.89 9.00
C MET A 160 15.77 8.13 9.08
N GLU A 161 15.27 8.46 10.27
CA GLU A 161 14.49 9.68 10.52
C GLU A 161 15.27 10.97 10.27
N GLU A 162 16.61 10.94 10.34
CA GLU A 162 17.49 12.08 10.07
C GLU A 162 18.07 12.06 8.64
N ASP A 163 17.93 10.93 7.94
CA ASP A 163 18.45 10.75 6.60
C ASP A 163 17.51 11.35 5.55
N LYS A 164 18.02 12.38 4.86
CA LYS A 164 17.28 13.10 3.84
C LYS A 164 16.86 12.22 2.68
N ASN A 165 17.53 11.10 2.41
CA ASN A 165 17.20 10.17 1.32
C ASN A 165 15.91 9.38 1.56
N TYR A 166 15.36 9.43 2.79
CA TYR A 166 14.09 8.78 3.15
C TYR A 166 12.99 9.78 3.56
N SER A 167 13.23 11.09 3.40
CA SER A 167 12.27 12.13 3.77
C SER A 167 10.88 11.98 3.12
N ALA A 168 10.79 11.32 1.97
CA ALA A 168 9.55 11.01 1.26
C ALA A 168 8.64 9.99 1.98
N LEU A 169 9.15 9.24 2.97
CA LEU A 169 8.30 8.40 3.84
C LEU A 169 7.39 9.26 4.73
N LYS A 170 7.84 10.48 5.10
CA LYS A 170 7.06 11.43 5.89
C LYS A 170 6.14 12.24 5.00
N ARG A 171 4.90 11.78 4.84
CA ARG A 171 3.90 12.37 3.94
C ARG A 171 2.55 12.61 4.62
N ALA A 172 1.75 13.51 4.07
CA ALA A 172 0.37 13.67 4.50
C ALA A 172 -0.49 12.50 4.01
N TYR A 173 -1.48 12.09 4.80
CA TYR A 173 -2.43 11.04 4.42
C TYR A 173 -3.72 11.12 5.26
N PRO A 174 -4.85 10.60 4.76
CA PRO A 174 -6.06 10.43 5.57
C PRO A 174 -5.85 9.28 6.55
N ALA A 175 -5.72 9.60 7.84
CA ALA A 175 -5.52 8.62 8.90
C ALA A 175 -6.83 7.90 9.28
N TRP A 176 -7.97 8.55 9.07
CA TRP A 176 -9.29 7.99 9.30
C TRP A 176 -10.34 8.75 8.49
N THR A 177 -11.36 8.06 8.02
CA THR A 177 -12.48 8.64 7.26
C THR A 177 -13.80 8.08 7.77
N ASP A 178 -14.76 8.95 8.05
CA ASP A 178 -16.17 8.59 8.17
C ASP A 178 -16.71 8.31 6.77
N GLY A 179 -17.13 7.07 6.50
CA GLY A 179 -17.62 6.65 5.19
C GLY A 179 -16.50 6.18 4.25
N VAL A 180 -16.50 6.67 3.01
CA VAL A 180 -15.68 6.10 1.92
C VAL A 180 -14.65 7.11 1.45
N LEU A 181 -13.36 6.81 1.64
CA LEU A 181 -12.27 7.54 1.00
C LEU A 181 -12.34 7.36 -0.52
N LYS A 182 -12.26 8.46 -1.28
CA LYS A 182 -12.40 8.45 -2.75
C LYS A 182 -11.06 8.64 -3.45
N SER A 183 -10.26 9.60 -2.97
CA SER A 183 -8.90 9.82 -3.43
C SER A 183 -8.12 10.61 -2.40
N TYR A 184 -6.80 10.52 -2.47
CA TYR A 184 -5.93 11.48 -1.83
C TYR A 184 -4.60 11.54 -2.56
N HIS A 185 -3.88 12.64 -2.39
CA HIS A 185 -2.54 12.80 -2.94
C HIS A 185 -1.72 13.79 -2.11
N TYR A 186 -0.45 13.49 -1.87
CA TYR A 186 0.48 14.42 -1.24
C TYR A 186 1.62 14.79 -2.19
N ASP A 187 1.60 16.04 -2.65
CA ASP A 187 2.70 16.64 -3.40
C ASP A 187 3.74 17.19 -2.40
N ARG A 188 4.83 16.43 -2.21
CA ARG A 188 5.91 16.77 -1.27
C ARG A 188 6.65 18.04 -1.66
N GLN A 189 6.83 18.31 -2.95
CA GLN A 189 7.54 19.49 -3.43
C GLN A 189 6.75 20.77 -3.16
N LYS A 190 5.44 20.73 -3.39
CA LYS A 190 4.53 21.85 -3.12
C LYS A 190 4.02 21.88 -1.68
N LYS A 191 4.35 20.86 -0.87
CA LYS A 191 3.81 20.62 0.47
C LYS A 191 2.28 20.76 0.49
N GLN A 192 1.63 20.13 -0.49
CA GLN A 192 0.20 20.21 -0.73
C GLN A 192 -0.43 18.84 -0.62
N PHE A 193 -1.43 18.71 0.24
CA PHE A 193 -2.22 17.51 0.44
C PHE A 193 -3.62 17.72 -0.13
N GLN A 194 -4.13 16.74 -0.86
CA GLN A 194 -5.48 16.73 -1.41
C GLN A 194 -6.17 15.47 -0.92
N VAL A 195 -7.43 15.58 -0.50
CA VAL A 195 -8.22 14.43 -0.05
C VAL A 195 -9.68 14.63 -0.45
N SER A 196 -10.30 13.55 -0.91
CA SER A 196 -11.72 13.49 -1.18
C SER A 196 -12.36 12.25 -0.54
N TRP A 197 -13.57 12.42 -0.02
CA TRP A 197 -14.30 11.35 0.67
C TRP A 197 -15.81 11.55 0.59
N THR A 198 -16.56 10.49 0.76
CA THR A 198 -18.01 10.54 1.02
C THR A 198 -18.27 10.29 2.50
N GLY A 199 -18.78 11.29 3.20
CA GLY A 199 -19.10 11.22 4.63
C GLY A 199 -19.14 12.59 5.29
N LYS A 200 -19.05 12.64 6.63
CA LYS A 200 -19.04 13.91 7.37
C LYS A 200 -17.66 14.33 7.87
N GLU A 201 -16.79 13.37 8.14
CA GLU A 201 -15.54 13.63 8.85
C GLU A 201 -14.36 12.90 8.22
N VAL A 202 -13.20 13.55 8.26
CA VAL A 202 -11.90 12.93 7.95
C VAL A 202 -10.86 13.44 8.95
N ILE A 203 -9.98 12.56 9.41
CA ILE A 203 -8.80 12.90 10.18
C ILE A 203 -7.58 12.72 9.28
N CYS A 204 -6.83 13.80 9.08
CA CYS A 204 -5.65 13.81 8.24
C CYS A 204 -4.40 13.98 9.09
N TYR A 205 -3.37 13.19 8.82
CA TYR A 205 -2.01 13.50 9.28
C TYR A 205 -1.35 14.48 8.31
N LEU A 206 -0.77 15.56 8.84
CA LEU A 206 -0.02 16.56 8.09
C LEU A 206 1.43 16.62 8.61
N PRO A 207 2.45 16.49 7.75
CA PRO A 207 3.86 16.52 8.16
C PRO A 207 4.39 17.96 8.33
N PHE A 208 3.51 18.91 8.67
CA PHE A 208 3.80 20.32 8.90
C PHE A 208 2.78 20.94 9.85
N MET A 209 3.20 21.94 10.62
CA MET A 209 2.37 22.59 11.65
C MET A 209 1.54 23.75 11.12
N ASP A 210 2.11 24.54 10.21
CA ASP A 210 1.46 25.72 9.64
C ASP A 210 0.78 25.35 8.33
N TYR A 211 -0.54 25.42 8.30
CA TYR A 211 -1.32 25.04 7.13
C TYR A 211 -2.47 25.99 6.85
N GLN A 212 -2.91 25.98 5.60
CA GLN A 212 -4.10 26.65 5.11
C GLN A 212 -4.93 25.71 4.24
N PHE A 213 -6.23 25.93 4.25
CA PHE A 213 -7.17 25.26 3.37
C PHE A 213 -7.36 26.08 2.10
N ILE A 214 -7.35 25.40 0.95
CA ILE A 214 -7.60 26.00 -0.36
C ILE A 214 -8.92 25.41 -0.86
N GLY A 215 -9.92 26.26 -1.05
CA GLY A 215 -11.25 25.89 -1.55
C GLY A 215 -12.38 26.67 -0.90
N ASN A 216 -13.56 26.61 -1.51
CA ASN A 216 -14.79 27.22 -0.99
C ASN A 216 -15.62 26.14 -0.29
N GLY A 217 -15.93 26.34 0.99
CA GLY A 217 -16.80 25.44 1.76
C GLY A 217 -16.77 25.77 3.25
N VAL A 218 -17.91 25.61 3.94
CA VAL A 218 -17.95 25.75 5.41
C VAL A 218 -17.46 24.43 6.00
N LEU A 219 -16.17 24.40 6.36
CA LEU A 219 -15.54 23.26 7.02
C LEU A 219 -15.15 23.68 8.43
N LYS A 220 -15.57 22.87 9.42
CA LYS A 220 -15.05 22.99 10.78
C LYS A 220 -13.77 22.18 10.87
N THR A 221 -12.77 22.74 11.52
CA THR A 221 -11.47 22.09 11.68
C THR A 221 -11.08 22.07 13.14
N GLU A 222 -10.52 20.94 13.57
CA GLU A 222 -10.10 20.72 14.95
C GLU A 222 -8.76 20.00 14.95
N THR A 223 -7.82 20.47 15.77
CA THR A 223 -6.59 19.72 15.98
C THR A 223 -6.85 18.56 16.94
N VAL A 224 -6.71 17.33 16.45
CA VAL A 224 -6.87 16.10 17.23
C VAL A 224 -5.63 15.82 18.07
N LYS A 225 -4.45 16.02 17.48
CA LYS A 225 -3.16 15.74 18.12
C LYS A 225 -2.07 16.60 17.48
N LYS A 226 -1.18 17.16 18.30
CA LYS A 226 0.06 17.81 17.85
C LYS A 226 1.26 16.95 18.20
N GLN A 227 2.25 16.96 17.34
CA GLN A 227 3.60 16.47 17.60
C GLN A 227 4.58 17.62 17.36
N GLN A 228 5.88 17.36 17.48
CA GLN A 228 6.91 18.39 17.37
C GLN A 228 6.84 19.16 16.04
N ASP A 229 6.62 18.46 14.92
CA ASP A 229 6.66 19.02 13.57
C ASP A 229 5.53 18.50 12.66
N SER A 230 4.47 17.95 13.25
CA SER A 230 3.34 17.36 12.54
C SER A 230 2.06 17.46 13.36
N VAL A 231 0.91 17.30 12.69
CA VAL A 231 -0.41 17.49 13.30
C VAL A 231 -1.43 16.54 12.70
N TYR A 232 -2.34 16.05 13.54
CA TYR A 232 -3.57 15.39 13.11
C TYR A 232 -4.70 16.41 13.16
N VAL A 233 -5.36 16.62 12.02
CA VAL A 233 -6.45 17.58 11.86
C VAL A 233 -7.71 16.85 11.48
N LYS A 234 -8.77 17.03 12.27
CA LYS A 234 -10.12 16.60 11.92
C LYS A 234 -10.78 17.70 11.11
N ILE A 235 -11.41 17.31 10.02
CA ILE A 235 -12.19 18.17 9.13
C ILE A 235 -13.62 17.63 9.14
N THR A 236 -14.58 18.49 9.50
CA THR A 236 -16.00 18.14 9.59
C THR A 236 -16.79 19.00 8.61
N SER A 237 -17.57 18.37 7.74
CA SER A 237 -18.55 19.04 6.88
C SER A 237 -19.90 19.18 7.60
N GLU A 238 -20.65 20.23 7.27
CA GLU A 238 -21.99 20.46 7.85
C GLU A 238 -23.04 19.45 7.34
N GLN A 239 -22.84 18.91 6.14
CA GLN A 239 -23.72 17.94 5.50
C GLN A 239 -22.92 16.72 5.06
N ALA A 240 -23.55 15.55 5.12
CA ALA A 240 -22.96 14.34 4.55
C ALA A 240 -23.03 14.44 3.01
N GLY A 241 -21.90 14.22 2.36
CA GLY A 241 -21.79 14.33 0.91
C GLY A 241 -20.41 13.94 0.42
N GLU A 242 -20.19 14.07 -0.88
CA GLU A 242 -18.85 14.01 -1.46
C GLU A 242 -18.13 15.34 -1.18
N MET A 243 -17.04 15.25 -0.44
CA MET A 243 -16.23 16.38 0.01
C MET A 243 -14.85 16.27 -0.62
N SER A 244 -14.24 17.42 -0.91
CA SER A 244 -12.86 17.50 -1.37
C SER A 244 -12.19 18.73 -0.76
N VAL A 245 -10.97 18.55 -0.29
CA VAL A 245 -10.20 19.59 0.39
C VAL A 245 -8.76 19.55 -0.07
N VAL A 246 -8.21 20.74 -0.32
CA VAL A 246 -6.78 20.94 -0.52
C VAL A 246 -6.21 21.65 0.70
N ILE A 247 -5.13 21.12 1.25
CA ILE A 247 -4.41 21.65 2.41
C ILE A 247 -2.98 21.92 1.98
N ARG A 248 -2.46 23.12 2.23
CA ARG A 248 -1.08 23.48 1.90
C ARG A 248 -0.35 24.00 3.12
N ASN A 249 0.94 23.69 3.22
CA ASN A 249 1.83 24.37 4.16
C ASN A 249 1.85 25.89 3.87
N LYS A 250 1.83 26.71 4.92
CA LYS A 250 2.00 28.16 4.81
C LYS A 250 3.47 28.55 4.69
#